data_AF-G0TT95-F1
#
_entry.id   AF-G0TT95-F1
#
_cell.length_a   1.000
_cell.length_b   1.000
_cell.length_c   1.000
_cell.angle_alpha   90.00
_cell.angle_beta   90.00
_cell.angle_gamma   90.00
#
_symmetry.space_group_name_H-M   'P 1'
#
loop_
_entity.id
_entity.type
_entity.pdbx_description
1 polymer ?
#
loop_
_entity_poly.entity_id
_entity_poly.type
_entity_poly.pdbx_seq_one_letter_code
_entity_poly.pdbx_strand_id
1 'polypeptide(L)'
;MSILTADDITEEAILAVKKQLHAQDEKVEQLRHQLSQVQLELANAESERSRIANMLQWRSLMAEVERDDDVAGVTAAIEAAVAEFHTSLQPPEDYDEKLEGIPFSDTDDYADFSLIETIIDDRLEAIRRLVADNAAPPEGGSAEAGEKDEVEARRQRRRALLMLVVLSVNVSNITNLPTADIVTQAEEMREGVASQWDSFLFGNSGLLEDEKEEWRKVVRTFLGPPYDTTA
;
A
#
# COMPACT_ATOMS: atom_id res chain seq x y z
N MET A 1 29.41 -50.52 -22.74
CA MET A 1 30.53 -50.02 -23.55
C MET A 1 30.55 -50.83 -24.83
N SER A 2 30.23 -50.23 -25.98
CA SER A 2 30.37 -50.92 -27.27
C SER A 2 31.84 -51.13 -27.56
N ILE A 3 32.20 -52.34 -27.99
CA ILE A 3 33.56 -52.69 -28.39
C ILE A 3 33.81 -52.02 -29.74
N LEU A 4 34.76 -51.08 -29.80
CA LEU A 4 35.19 -50.41 -31.04
C LEU A 4 35.71 -51.47 -32.02
N THR A 5 35.17 -51.46 -33.23
CA THR A 5 35.59 -52.35 -34.32
C THR A 5 36.66 -51.69 -35.20
N ALA A 6 37.33 -52.45 -36.05
CA ALA A 6 38.33 -51.93 -36.99
C ALA A 6 37.74 -50.91 -37.98
N ASP A 7 36.44 -50.99 -38.26
CA ASP A 7 35.72 -50.04 -39.13
C ASP A 7 35.45 -48.70 -38.42
N ASP A 8 35.30 -48.71 -37.09
CA ASP A 8 35.03 -47.51 -36.28
C ASP A 8 36.25 -46.59 -36.09
N ILE A 9 37.46 -47.11 -36.35
CA ILE A 9 38.73 -46.37 -36.24
C ILE A 9 39.23 -45.86 -37.59
N THR A 10 38.47 -46.07 -38.66
CA THR A 10 38.78 -45.49 -39.97
C THR A 10 38.70 -43.96 -39.92
N GLU A 11 39.52 -43.29 -40.73
CA GLU A 11 39.53 -41.83 -40.79
C GLU A 11 38.16 -41.26 -41.21
N GLU A 12 37.45 -41.98 -42.08
CA GLU A 12 36.08 -41.67 -42.52
C GLU A 12 35.06 -41.77 -41.37
N ALA A 13 35.10 -42.84 -40.57
CA ALA A 13 34.22 -43.00 -39.41
C ALA A 13 34.47 -41.92 -38.35
N ILE A 14 35.74 -41.59 -38.08
CA ILE A 14 36.13 -40.52 -37.16
C ILE A 14 35.63 -39.15 -37.67
N LEU A 15 35.76 -38.87 -38.96
CA LEU A 15 35.25 -37.63 -39.56
C LEU A 15 33.72 -37.53 -39.48
N ALA A 16 33.01 -38.65 -39.70
CA ALA A 16 31.55 -38.70 -39.58
C ALA A 16 31.09 -38.39 -38.14
N VAL A 17 31.73 -38.98 -37.13
CA VAL A 17 31.43 -38.71 -35.72
C VAL A 17 31.78 -37.28 -35.33
N LYS A 18 32.90 -36.72 -35.81
CA LYS A 18 33.25 -35.30 -35.58
C LYS A 18 32.21 -34.35 -36.17
N LYS A 19 31.72 -34.64 -37.38
CA LYS A 19 30.65 -33.86 -38.01
C LYS A 19 29.35 -33.96 -37.22
N GLN A 20 29.02 -35.14 -36.71
CA GLN A 20 27.84 -35.34 -35.87
C GLN A 20 27.97 -34.60 -34.54
N LEU A 21 29.14 -34.61 -33.90
CA LEU A 21 29.43 -33.86 -32.68
C LEU A 21 29.24 -32.35 -32.93
N HIS A 22 29.85 -31.81 -33.99
CA HIS A 22 29.69 -30.39 -34.34
C HIS A 22 28.22 -30.00 -34.56
N ALA A 23 27.45 -30.85 -35.24
CA ALA A 23 26.02 -30.63 -35.42
C ALA A 23 25.23 -30.69 -34.10
N GLN A 24 25.63 -31.55 -33.15
CA GLN A 24 25.02 -31.55 -31.82
C GLN A 24 25.42 -30.33 -30.99
N ASP A 25 26.67 -29.87 -31.08
CA ASP A 25 27.15 -28.67 -30.39
C ASP A 25 26.39 -27.44 -30.87
N GLU A 26 26.21 -27.28 -32.19
CA GLU A 26 25.37 -26.22 -32.77
C GLU A 26 23.92 -26.29 -32.26
N LYS A 27 23.35 -27.49 -32.18
CA LYS A 27 21.99 -27.69 -31.66
C LYS A 27 21.89 -27.33 -30.18
N VAL A 28 22.89 -27.67 -29.38
CA VAL A 28 22.94 -27.33 -27.95
C VAL A 28 23.00 -25.82 -27.76
N GLU A 29 23.84 -25.11 -28.53
CA GLU A 29 23.91 -23.65 -28.47
C GLU A 29 22.60 -22.99 -28.92
N GLN A 30 21.96 -23.52 -29.96
CA GLN A 30 20.63 -23.04 -30.38
C GLN A 30 19.58 -23.23 -29.27
N LEU A 31 19.54 -24.40 -28.63
CA LEU A 31 18.60 -24.68 -27.54
C LEU A 31 18.89 -23.81 -26.31
N ARG A 32 20.16 -23.53 -26.00
CA ARG A 32 20.53 -22.59 -24.93
C ARG A 32 20.03 -21.18 -25.20
N HIS A 33 20.16 -20.71 -26.45
CA HIS A 33 19.63 -19.40 -26.84
C HIS A 33 18.10 -19.34 -26.76
N GLN A 34 17.41 -20.39 -27.20
CA GLN A 34 15.95 -20.48 -27.06
C GLN A 34 15.51 -20.51 -25.60
N LEU A 35 16.24 -21.24 -24.75
CA LEU A 35 15.95 -21.30 -23.32
C LEU A 35 16.08 -19.92 -22.66
N SER A 36 17.13 -19.16 -22.98
CA SER A 36 17.31 -17.82 -22.42
C SER A 36 16.25 -16.83 -22.90
N GLN A 37 15.82 -16.93 -24.16
CA GLN A 37 14.69 -16.14 -24.69
C GLN A 37 13.39 -16.44 -23.94
N VAL A 38 13.04 -17.73 -23.79
CA VAL A 38 11.81 -18.13 -23.08
C VAL A 38 11.86 -17.74 -21.60
N GLN A 39 13.02 -17.83 -20.95
CA GLN A 39 13.19 -17.37 -19.56
C GLN A 39 12.96 -15.87 -19.42
N LEU A 40 13.44 -15.06 -20.36
CA LEU A 40 13.19 -13.62 -20.38
C LEU A 40 11.71 -13.31 -20.63
N GLU A 41 11.08 -14.00 -21.58
CA GLU A 41 9.64 -13.86 -21.85
C GLU A 41 8.80 -14.23 -20.63
N LEU A 42 9.14 -15.32 -19.93
CA LEU A 42 8.47 -15.73 -18.70
C LEU A 42 8.61 -14.67 -17.61
N ALA A 43 9.83 -14.15 -17.38
CA ALA A 43 10.05 -13.10 -16.37
C ALA A 43 9.26 -11.83 -16.69
N ASN A 44 9.17 -11.44 -17.97
CA ASN A 44 8.37 -10.30 -18.41
C ASN A 44 6.87 -10.57 -18.20
N ALA A 45 6.39 -11.76 -18.54
CA ALA A 45 4.98 -12.14 -18.35
C ALA A 45 4.60 -12.21 -16.86
N GLU A 46 5.50 -12.69 -15.99
CA GLU A 46 5.30 -12.73 -14.55
C GLU A 46 5.28 -11.33 -13.93
N SER A 47 6.16 -10.44 -14.39
CA SER A 47 6.15 -9.02 -14.01
C SER A 47 4.84 -8.35 -14.42
N GLU A 48 4.41 -8.55 -15.67
CA GLU A 48 3.16 -7.99 -16.18
C GLU A 48 1.92 -8.54 -15.47
N ARG A 49 1.88 -9.85 -15.21
CA ARG A 49 0.84 -10.48 -14.41
C ARG A 49 0.77 -9.86 -13.01
N SER A 50 1.92 -9.66 -12.36
CA SER A 50 1.99 -9.07 -11.02
C SER A 50 1.50 -7.62 -11.04
N ARG A 51 1.88 -6.84 -12.05
CA ARG A 51 1.41 -5.47 -12.27
C ARG A 51 -0.11 -5.41 -12.44
N ILE A 52 -0.68 -6.27 -13.28
CA ILE A 52 -2.14 -6.35 -13.51
C ILE A 52 -2.87 -6.79 -12.25
N ALA A 53 -2.36 -7.79 -11.53
CA ALA A 53 -2.95 -8.26 -10.29
C ALA A 53 -3.00 -7.15 -9.22
N ASN A 54 -1.90 -6.41 -9.06
CA ASN A 54 -1.85 -5.27 -8.13
C ASN A 54 -2.82 -4.16 -8.55
N MET A 55 -2.89 -3.82 -9.84
CA MET A 55 -3.84 -2.83 -10.35
C MET A 55 -5.29 -3.24 -10.10
N LEU A 56 -5.63 -4.53 -10.27
CA LEU A 56 -6.97 -5.06 -10.01
C LEU A 56 -7.30 -5.02 -8.52
N GLN A 57 -6.34 -5.40 -7.66
CA GLN A 57 -6.51 -5.33 -6.21
C GLN A 57 -6.77 -3.88 -5.75
N TRP A 58 -5.96 -2.92 -6.20
CA TRP A 58 -6.15 -1.50 -5.86
C TRP A 58 -7.51 -0.97 -6.31
N ARG A 59 -7.90 -1.24 -7.56
CA ARG A 59 -9.22 -0.82 -8.08
C ARG A 59 -10.37 -1.44 -7.31
N SER A 60 -10.21 -2.69 -6.86
CA SER A 60 -11.23 -3.35 -6.03
C SER A 60 -11.37 -2.68 -4.67
N LEU A 61 -10.24 -2.37 -4.01
CA LEU A 61 -10.23 -1.62 -2.75
C LEU A 61 -10.87 -0.24 -2.89
N MET A 62 -10.50 0.52 -3.92
CA MET A 62 -11.09 1.86 -4.15
C MET A 62 -12.59 1.76 -4.48
N ALA A 63 -13.02 0.74 -5.22
CA ALA A 63 -14.45 0.50 -5.45
C ALA A 63 -15.19 0.07 -4.17
N GLU A 64 -14.51 -0.47 -3.16
CA GLU A 64 -15.11 -0.70 -1.84
C GLU A 64 -15.22 0.59 -1.03
N VAL A 65 -14.17 1.43 -1.07
CA VAL A 65 -14.19 2.78 -0.48
C VAL A 65 -15.35 3.60 -1.03
N GLU A 66 -15.53 3.64 -2.35
CA GLU A 66 -16.59 4.40 -3.01
C GLU A 66 -18.02 3.92 -2.70
N ARG A 67 -18.19 2.66 -2.27
CA ARG A 67 -19.52 2.12 -1.91
C ARG A 67 -19.93 2.42 -0.48
N ASP A 68 -18.99 2.88 0.34
CA ASP A 68 -19.21 3.15 1.75
C ASP A 68 -19.08 4.65 2.02
N ASP A 69 -20.23 5.32 2.17
CA ASP A 69 -20.30 6.77 2.31
C ASP A 69 -19.47 7.31 3.48
N ASP A 70 -19.35 6.56 4.58
CA ASP A 70 -18.54 7.02 5.73
C ASP A 70 -17.04 6.92 5.43
N VAL A 71 -16.63 5.93 4.62
CA VAL A 71 -15.22 5.77 4.19
C VAL A 71 -14.88 6.81 3.12
N ALA A 72 -15.74 7.01 2.13
CA ALA A 72 -15.59 8.05 1.12
C ALA A 72 -15.62 9.47 1.73
N GLY A 73 -16.43 9.65 2.77
CA GLY A 73 -16.54 10.90 3.53
C GLY A 73 -15.24 11.32 4.24
N VAL A 74 -14.29 10.40 4.47
CA VAL A 74 -12.96 10.74 5.01
C VAL A 74 -12.21 11.65 4.06
N THR A 75 -12.17 11.31 2.76
CA THR A 75 -11.51 12.15 1.75
C THR A 75 -12.17 13.52 1.66
N ALA A 76 -13.50 13.58 1.59
CA ALA A 76 -14.22 14.84 1.51
C ALA A 76 -13.98 15.75 2.73
N ALA A 77 -13.91 15.16 3.94
CA ALA A 77 -13.63 15.91 5.17
C ALA A 77 -12.21 16.50 5.16
N ILE A 78 -11.21 15.72 4.74
CA ILE A 78 -9.82 16.20 4.67
C ILE A 78 -9.66 17.24 3.57
N GLU A 79 -10.25 17.04 2.39
CA GLU A 79 -10.23 18.03 1.30
C GLU A 79 -10.88 19.36 1.72
N ALA A 80 -12.00 19.30 2.44
CA ALA A 80 -12.64 20.49 3.00
C ALA A 80 -11.73 21.21 4.00
N ALA A 81 -11.09 20.48 4.92
CA ALA A 81 -10.18 21.07 5.89
C ALA A 81 -8.90 21.65 5.26
N VAL A 82 -8.38 21.02 4.20
CA VAL A 82 -7.28 21.57 3.41
C VAL A 82 -7.70 22.84 2.68
N ALA A 83 -8.93 22.92 2.19
CA ALA A 83 -9.45 24.14 1.59
C ALA A 83 -9.62 25.28 2.62
N GLU A 84 -10.07 24.96 3.84
CA GLU A 84 -10.15 25.91 4.95
C GLU A 84 -8.75 26.39 5.38
N PHE A 85 -7.79 25.48 5.49
CA PHE A 85 -6.38 25.81 5.71
C PHE A 85 -5.83 26.75 4.62
N HIS A 86 -6.13 26.51 3.35
CA HIS A 86 -5.71 27.43 2.29
C HIS A 86 -6.36 28.81 2.41
N THR A 87 -7.57 28.88 2.95
CA THR A 87 -8.26 30.14 3.21
C THR A 87 -7.59 30.90 4.37
N SER A 88 -7.13 30.19 5.42
CA SER A 88 -6.39 30.77 6.55
C SER A 88 -5.00 31.31 6.19
N LEU A 89 -4.50 31.06 4.98
CA LEU A 89 -3.28 31.70 4.47
C LEU A 89 -3.53 33.11 3.91
N GLN A 90 -4.79 33.54 3.79
CA GLN A 90 -5.16 34.84 3.25
C GLN A 90 -5.92 35.67 4.29
N PRO A 91 -5.65 36.98 4.37
CA PRO A 91 -6.42 37.86 5.23
C PRO A 91 -7.90 37.84 4.82
N PRO A 92 -8.83 37.85 5.78
CA PRO A 92 -10.24 38.13 5.52
C PRO A 92 -10.42 39.46 4.77
N GLU A 93 -11.51 39.59 4.00
CA GLU A 93 -11.77 40.80 3.19
C GLU A 93 -11.87 42.09 4.03
N ASP A 94 -12.20 41.96 5.31
CA ASP A 94 -12.34 43.05 6.27
C ASP A 94 -11.08 43.31 7.12
N TYR A 95 -10.01 42.52 6.95
CA TYR A 95 -8.77 42.71 7.69
C TYR A 95 -7.93 43.85 7.11
N ASP A 96 -7.71 44.92 7.89
CA ASP A 96 -6.86 46.05 7.51
C ASP A 96 -5.59 46.09 8.37
N GLU A 97 -4.47 45.65 7.81
CA GLU A 97 -3.14 45.67 8.46
C GLU A 97 -2.74 47.06 8.99
N LYS A 98 -3.24 48.15 8.39
CA LYS A 98 -2.93 49.51 8.85
C LYS A 98 -3.74 49.89 10.09
N LEU A 99 -4.95 49.34 10.21
CA LEU A 99 -5.82 49.57 11.36
C LEU A 99 -5.41 48.69 12.53
N GLU A 100 -5.11 47.42 12.26
CA GLU A 100 -4.68 46.44 13.26
C GLU A 100 -3.21 46.65 13.68
N GLY A 101 -2.39 47.25 12.81
CA GLY A 101 -0.98 47.54 13.10
C GLY A 101 -0.06 46.32 13.13
N ILE A 102 -0.57 45.15 12.72
CA ILE A 102 0.16 43.89 12.59
C ILE A 102 -0.17 43.21 11.24
N PRO A 103 0.81 42.59 10.56
CA PRO A 103 0.56 41.76 9.39
C PRO A 103 -0.38 40.60 9.72
N PHE A 104 -1.22 40.18 8.77
CA PHE A 104 -2.11 39.02 9.00
C PHE A 104 -1.33 37.75 9.35
N SER A 105 -0.13 37.59 8.77
CA SER A 105 0.77 36.46 9.05
C SER A 105 1.18 36.32 10.51
N ASP A 106 1.04 37.39 11.31
CA ASP A 106 1.42 37.43 12.71
C ASP A 106 0.20 37.24 13.63
N THR A 107 -0.99 36.97 13.06
CA THR A 107 -2.22 36.67 13.80
C THR A 107 -2.37 35.17 14.04
N ASP A 108 -3.13 34.80 15.08
CA ASP A 108 -3.43 33.40 15.39
C ASP A 108 -4.31 32.73 14.30
N ASP A 109 -4.98 33.52 13.46
CA ASP A 109 -5.84 33.03 12.37
C ASP A 109 -5.03 32.65 11.12
N TYR A 110 -3.73 32.99 11.06
CA TYR A 110 -2.87 32.65 9.92
C TYR A 110 -2.34 31.22 10.01
N ALA A 111 -2.49 30.48 8.91
CA ALA A 111 -2.01 29.10 8.79
C ALA A 111 -2.58 28.16 9.87
N ASP A 112 -3.83 28.36 10.27
CA ASP A 112 -4.52 27.48 11.22
C ASP A 112 -4.67 26.05 10.65
N PHE A 113 -3.91 25.13 11.23
CA PHE A 113 -3.86 23.72 10.87
C PHE A 113 -4.72 22.82 11.79
N SER A 114 -5.31 23.40 12.83
CA SER A 114 -6.00 22.67 13.90
C SER A 114 -7.18 21.82 13.40
N LEU A 115 -7.88 22.29 12.36
CA LEU A 115 -8.99 21.55 11.78
C LEU A 115 -8.54 20.24 11.12
N ILE A 116 -7.41 20.27 10.42
CA ILE A 116 -6.84 19.09 9.77
C ILE A 116 -6.41 18.07 10.83
N GLU A 117 -5.70 18.53 11.86
CA GLU A 117 -5.28 17.71 13.02
C GLU A 117 -6.49 17.07 13.70
N THR A 118 -7.50 17.86 14.03
CA THR A 118 -8.74 17.39 14.67
C THR A 118 -9.43 16.30 13.86
N ILE A 119 -9.56 16.47 12.54
CA ILE A 119 -10.21 15.48 11.68
C ILE A 119 -9.41 14.18 11.64
N ILE A 120 -8.09 14.26 11.55
CA ILE A 120 -7.23 13.08 11.50
C ILE A 120 -7.32 12.31 12.82
N ASP A 121 -7.23 12.99 13.95
CA ASP A 121 -7.33 12.38 15.28
C ASP A 121 -8.70 11.75 15.53
N ASP A 122 -9.79 12.46 15.19
CA ASP A 122 -11.15 11.94 15.29
C ASP A 122 -11.33 10.67 14.45
N ARG A 123 -10.73 10.63 13.25
CA ARG A 123 -10.79 9.45 12.36
C ARG A 123 -9.95 8.31 12.89
N LEU A 124 -8.75 8.56 13.41
CA LEU A 124 -7.92 7.54 14.04
C LEU A 124 -8.63 6.90 15.23
N GLU A 125 -9.26 7.71 16.08
CA GLU A 125 -10.01 7.21 17.23
C GLU A 125 -11.26 6.42 16.81
N ALA A 126 -12.00 6.90 15.81
CA ALA A 126 -13.14 6.17 15.25
C ALA A 126 -12.71 4.80 14.68
N ILE A 127 -11.58 4.74 13.98
CA ILE A 127 -11.02 3.51 13.44
C ILE A 127 -10.64 2.54 14.57
N ARG A 128 -9.91 3.01 15.59
CA ARG A 128 -9.54 2.19 16.77
C ARG A 128 -10.77 1.58 17.42
N ARG A 129 -11.78 2.40 17.67
CA ARG A 129 -13.03 1.97 18.27
C ARG A 129 -13.75 0.94 17.41
N LEU A 130 -13.81 1.16 16.09
CA LEU A 130 -14.47 0.24 15.18
C LEU A 130 -13.79 -1.14 15.15
N VAL A 131 -12.46 -1.18 15.22
CA VAL A 131 -11.72 -2.45 15.33
C VAL A 131 -11.94 -3.10 16.70
N ALA A 132 -11.85 -2.32 17.79
CA ALA A 132 -11.99 -2.84 19.16
C ALA A 132 -13.40 -3.38 19.45
N ASP A 133 -14.45 -2.66 19.04
CA ASP A 133 -15.85 -3.05 19.22
C ASP A 133 -16.20 -4.31 18.42
N ASN A 134 -15.41 -4.64 17.40
CA ASN A 134 -15.59 -5.80 16.52
C ASN A 134 -14.40 -6.77 16.59
N ALA A 135 -13.63 -6.74 17.68
CA ALA A 135 -12.44 -7.58 17.83
C ALA A 135 -12.79 -9.07 17.74
N ALA A 136 -11.99 -9.82 16.99
CA ALA A 136 -12.16 -11.27 16.91
C ALA A 136 -11.93 -11.90 18.30
N PRO A 137 -12.75 -12.90 18.68
CA PRO A 137 -12.56 -13.60 19.93
C PRO A 137 -11.20 -14.31 19.93
N PRO A 138 -10.53 -14.44 21.11
CA PRO A 138 -9.30 -15.19 21.21
C PRO A 138 -9.53 -16.64 20.77
N GLU A 139 -8.58 -17.21 20.03
CA GLU A 139 -8.66 -18.58 19.52
C GLU A 139 -9.04 -19.56 20.65
N GLY A 140 -10.21 -20.19 20.55
CA GLY A 140 -10.75 -21.12 21.55
C GLY A 140 -11.76 -20.54 22.54
N GLY A 141 -12.05 -19.24 22.46
CA GLY A 141 -13.14 -18.60 23.19
C GLY A 141 -14.49 -19.03 22.62
N SER A 142 -15.33 -19.66 23.45
CA SER A 142 -16.69 -20.05 23.10
C SER A 142 -17.57 -18.79 22.99
N ALA A 143 -17.44 -18.04 21.90
CA ALA A 143 -18.38 -16.97 21.62
C ALA A 143 -19.66 -17.59 21.07
N GLU A 144 -20.76 -17.44 21.81
CA GLU A 144 -22.13 -17.69 21.34
C GLU A 144 -22.57 -16.71 20.23
N ALA A 145 -21.62 -16.01 19.59
CA ALA A 145 -21.86 -15.16 18.45
C ALA A 145 -22.25 -16.04 17.26
N GLY A 146 -23.42 -15.78 16.68
CA GLY A 146 -23.83 -16.51 15.49
C GLY A 146 -22.87 -16.25 14.34
N GLU A 147 -22.79 -17.16 13.37
CA GLU A 147 -22.01 -17.00 12.13
C GLU A 147 -22.28 -15.64 11.44
N LYS A 148 -23.49 -15.08 11.60
CA LYS A 148 -23.86 -13.76 11.08
C LYS A 148 -23.19 -12.59 11.81
N ASP A 149 -22.96 -12.72 13.11
CA ASP A 149 -22.34 -11.67 13.93
C ASP A 149 -20.84 -11.58 13.64
N GLU A 150 -20.18 -12.73 13.40
CA GLU A 150 -18.78 -12.82 12.99
C GLU A 150 -18.56 -12.19 11.60
N VAL A 151 -19.47 -12.45 10.64
CA VAL A 151 -19.40 -11.87 9.29
C VAL A 151 -19.54 -10.35 9.33
N GLU A 152 -20.46 -9.83 10.13
CA GLU A 152 -20.62 -8.39 10.29
C GLU A 152 -19.43 -7.77 11.02
N ALA A 153 -18.92 -8.40 12.08
CA ALA A 153 -17.72 -7.94 12.78
C ALA A 153 -16.50 -7.86 11.85
N ARG A 154 -16.28 -8.89 11.02
CA ARG A 154 -15.23 -8.90 9.99
C ARG A 154 -15.43 -7.78 8.97
N ARG A 155 -16.66 -7.52 8.55
CA ARG A 155 -16.98 -6.41 7.64
C ARG A 155 -16.65 -5.06 8.27
N GLN A 156 -16.95 -4.86 9.55
CA GLN A 156 -16.64 -3.62 10.27
C GLN A 156 -15.13 -3.43 10.47
N ARG A 157 -14.38 -4.49 10.80
CA ARG A 157 -12.90 -4.43 10.85
C ARG A 157 -12.31 -4.08 9.48
N ARG A 158 -12.82 -4.68 8.39
CA ARG A 158 -12.42 -4.33 7.02
C ARG A 158 -12.71 -2.87 6.70
N ARG A 159 -13.89 -2.37 7.06
CA ARG A 159 -14.29 -0.97 6.91
C ARG A 159 -13.31 -0.03 7.62
N ALA A 160 -12.97 -0.32 8.87
CA ALA A 160 -12.01 0.46 9.64
C ALA A 160 -10.63 0.56 8.94
N LEU A 161 -10.16 -0.55 8.36
CA LEU A 161 -8.87 -0.57 7.67
C LEU A 161 -8.93 0.11 6.30
N LEU A 162 -10.08 0.09 5.61
CA LEU A 162 -10.29 0.93 4.42
C LEU A 162 -10.26 2.42 4.77
N MET A 163 -10.87 2.84 5.88
CA MET A 163 -10.76 4.22 6.37
C MET A 163 -9.30 4.60 6.65
N LEU A 164 -8.53 3.69 7.26
CA LEU A 164 -7.11 3.93 7.53
C LEU A 164 -6.28 4.05 6.24
N VAL A 165 -6.57 3.24 5.21
CA VAL A 165 -5.94 3.39 3.88
C VAL A 165 -6.23 4.76 3.29
N VAL A 166 -7.50 5.18 3.30
CA VAL A 166 -7.91 6.50 2.79
C VAL A 166 -7.21 7.62 3.56
N LEU A 167 -7.14 7.49 4.89
CA LEU A 167 -6.44 8.44 5.75
C LEU A 167 -4.94 8.52 5.40
N SER A 168 -4.26 7.38 5.21
CA SER A 168 -2.85 7.34 4.83
C SER A 168 -2.58 8.03 3.49
N VAL A 169 -3.43 7.80 2.49
CA VAL A 169 -3.31 8.45 1.17
C VAL A 169 -3.49 9.96 1.29
N ASN A 170 -4.50 10.41 2.04
CA ASN A 170 -4.77 11.83 2.21
C ASN A 170 -3.68 12.55 3.01
N VAL A 171 -3.20 11.98 4.12
CA VAL A 171 -2.10 12.57 4.91
C VAL A 171 -0.82 12.71 4.08
N SER A 172 -0.50 11.72 3.24
CA SER A 172 0.63 11.82 2.30
C SER A 172 0.46 12.92 1.23
N ASN A 173 -0.77 13.35 0.94
CA ASN A 173 -1.00 14.47 0.03
C ASN A 173 -0.86 15.83 0.73
N ILE A 174 -1.14 15.91 2.03
CA ILE A 174 -1.01 17.13 2.85
C ILE A 174 0.44 17.61 2.93
N THR A 175 1.43 16.70 2.88
CA THR A 175 2.86 17.07 2.89
C THR A 175 3.32 17.89 1.67
N ASN A 176 2.45 18.12 0.68
CA ASN A 176 2.74 18.99 -0.47
C ASN A 176 2.45 20.48 -0.19
N LEU A 177 2.11 20.85 1.05
CA LEU A 177 1.82 22.23 1.44
C LEU A 177 3.11 23.09 1.54
N PRO A 178 3.01 24.42 1.30
CA PRO A 178 4.18 25.25 0.96
C PRO A 178 5.07 25.72 2.12
N THR A 179 4.72 25.48 3.39
CA THR A 179 5.45 26.06 4.55
C THR A 179 6.12 24.98 5.40
N ALA A 180 7.37 25.22 5.83
CA ALA A 180 8.17 24.25 6.58
C ALA A 180 7.55 23.81 7.92
N ASP A 181 6.87 24.72 8.62
CA ASP A 181 6.19 24.39 9.89
C ASP A 181 5.00 23.44 9.67
N ILE A 182 4.27 23.62 8.56
CA ILE A 182 3.17 22.75 8.14
C ILE A 182 3.68 21.37 7.74
N VAL A 183 4.83 21.32 7.05
CA VAL A 183 5.45 20.04 6.67
C VAL A 183 5.79 19.24 7.93
N THR A 184 6.28 19.89 8.98
CA THR A 184 6.59 19.24 10.26
C THR A 184 5.32 18.69 10.93
N GLN A 185 4.24 19.48 11.00
CA GLN A 185 2.96 19.02 11.54
C GLN A 185 2.36 17.87 10.69
N ALA A 186 2.47 17.95 9.36
CA ALA A 186 2.04 16.89 8.45
C ALA A 186 2.86 15.60 8.64
N GLU A 187 4.15 15.70 8.95
CA GLU A 187 5.00 14.56 9.28
C GLU A 187 4.62 13.92 10.62
N GLU A 188 4.30 14.70 11.65
CA GLU A 188 3.80 14.20 12.94
C GLU A 188 2.49 13.42 12.78
N MET A 189 1.55 13.96 11.99
CA MET A 189 0.31 13.24 11.67
C MET A 189 0.59 11.95 10.87
N ARG A 190 1.53 11.99 9.93
CA ARG A 190 1.95 10.82 9.15
C ARG A 190 2.53 9.74 10.06
N GLU A 191 3.30 10.12 11.08
CA GLU A 191 3.82 9.21 12.10
C GLU A 191 2.69 8.63 12.95
N GLY A 192 1.70 9.43 13.34
CA GLY A 192 0.50 8.95 14.05
C GLY A 192 -0.26 7.89 13.27
N VAL A 193 -0.47 8.10 11.95
CA VAL A 193 -1.09 7.11 11.07
C VAL A 193 -0.21 5.85 10.92
N ALA A 194 1.11 6.01 10.81
CA ALA A 194 2.04 4.88 10.72
C ALA A 194 2.05 4.04 12.02
N SER A 195 2.05 4.69 13.18
CA SER A 195 1.93 4.03 14.49
C SER A 195 0.63 3.24 14.59
N GLN A 196 -0.46 3.76 14.02
CA GLN A 196 -1.74 3.04 13.99
C GLN A 196 -1.68 1.78 13.13
N TRP A 197 -1.03 1.83 11.97
CA TRP A 197 -0.78 0.64 11.15
C TRP A 197 0.06 -0.39 11.91
N ASP A 198 1.13 0.05 12.57
CA ASP A 198 2.00 -0.85 13.33
C ASP A 198 1.23 -1.55 14.46
N SER A 199 0.44 -0.79 15.23
CA SER A 199 -0.44 -1.31 16.27
C SER A 199 -1.43 -2.36 15.75
N PHE A 200 -2.03 -2.14 14.59
CA PHE A 200 -2.98 -3.08 14.00
C PHE A 200 -2.34 -4.33 13.42
N LEU A 201 -1.24 -4.18 12.69
CA LEU A 201 -0.63 -5.26 11.91
C LEU A 201 0.31 -6.14 12.72
N PHE A 202 0.92 -5.60 13.78
CA PHE A 202 1.92 -6.31 14.59
C PHE A 202 1.53 -6.43 16.06
N GLY A 203 0.55 -5.64 16.53
CA GLY A 203 0.00 -5.72 17.87
C GLY A 203 -1.13 -6.73 18.05
N ASN A 204 -1.64 -6.80 19.29
CA ASN A 204 -2.87 -7.52 19.63
C ASN A 204 -4.08 -6.58 19.44
N SER A 205 -4.45 -6.38 18.19
CA SER A 205 -5.45 -5.40 17.76
C SER A 205 -6.88 -5.91 17.69
N GLY A 206 -7.10 -7.22 17.83
CA GLY A 206 -8.40 -7.85 17.55
C GLY A 206 -8.63 -8.19 16.07
N LEU A 207 -7.62 -8.00 15.20
CA LEU A 207 -7.60 -8.54 13.85
C LEU A 207 -7.16 -10.00 13.84
N LEU A 208 -7.76 -10.78 12.95
CA LEU A 208 -7.32 -12.14 12.64
C LEU A 208 -6.01 -12.12 11.85
N GLU A 209 -5.23 -13.20 11.93
CA GLU A 209 -3.91 -13.26 11.25
C GLU A 209 -4.02 -13.23 9.72
N ASP A 210 -5.10 -13.77 9.14
CA ASP A 210 -5.36 -13.70 7.70
C ASP A 210 -5.70 -12.26 7.27
N GLU A 211 -6.44 -11.51 8.09
CA GLU A 211 -6.68 -10.08 7.89
C GLU A 211 -5.36 -9.30 7.96
N LYS A 212 -4.54 -9.52 9.00
CA LYS A 212 -3.23 -8.85 9.13
C LYS A 212 -2.33 -9.15 7.93
N GLU A 213 -2.31 -10.38 7.42
CA GLU A 213 -1.51 -10.74 6.25
C GLU A 213 -1.99 -10.02 4.98
N GLU A 214 -3.31 -9.97 4.75
CA GLU A 214 -3.90 -9.21 3.65
C GLU A 214 -3.46 -7.74 3.71
N TRP A 215 -3.63 -7.11 4.88
CA TRP A 215 -3.36 -5.68 5.04
C TRP A 215 -1.87 -5.36 5.03
N ARG A 216 -1.00 -6.21 5.58
CA ARG A 216 0.46 -6.08 5.39
C ARG A 216 0.83 -6.07 3.90
N LYS A 217 0.20 -6.93 3.09
CA LYS A 217 0.42 -6.94 1.65
C LYS A 217 -0.09 -5.66 0.98
N VAL A 218 -1.28 -5.18 1.35
CA VAL A 218 -1.85 -3.93 0.81
C VAL A 218 -0.93 -2.75 1.12
N VAL A 219 -0.56 -2.57 2.39
CA VAL A 219 0.29 -1.47 2.86
C VAL A 219 1.64 -1.49 2.14
N ARG A 220 2.31 -2.66 2.09
CA ARG A 220 3.60 -2.81 1.38
C ARG A 220 3.51 -2.56 -0.13
N THR A 221 2.40 -2.93 -0.76
CA THR A 221 2.26 -2.85 -2.22
C THR A 221 1.85 -1.45 -2.69
N PHE A 222 1.02 -0.76 -1.91
CA PHE A 222 0.36 0.47 -2.36
C PHE A 222 0.71 1.72 -1.55
N LEU A 223 1.04 1.60 -0.26
CA LEU A 223 1.33 2.75 0.60
C LEU A 223 2.85 2.96 0.76
N GLY A 224 3.60 1.88 1.00
CA GLY A 224 5.05 1.93 1.22
C GLY A 224 5.46 2.68 2.51
N PRO A 225 6.72 3.10 2.62
CA PRO A 225 7.22 3.79 3.82
C PRO A 225 6.50 5.13 4.06
N PRO A 226 6.20 5.50 5.32
CA PRO A 226 6.58 4.83 6.57
C PRO A 226 5.58 3.77 7.06
N TYR A 227 4.54 3.46 6.28
CA TYR A 227 3.44 2.61 6.73
C TYR A 227 3.80 1.12 6.69
N ASP A 228 4.77 0.72 5.85
CA ASP A 228 5.19 -0.67 5.67
C ASP A 228 6.39 -1.09 6.54
N THR A 229 6.90 -0.19 7.38
CA THR A 229 8.02 -0.43 8.29
C THR A 229 7.52 -0.84 9.68
N THR A 230 8.07 -1.91 10.23
CA THR A 230 8.00 -2.17 11.67
C THR A 230 8.88 -1.14 12.36
N ALA A 231 8.33 -0.40 13.33
CA ALA A 231 9.11 0.53 14.15
C ALA A 231 10.21 -0.19 14.96
#